data_AF-A0A8J3EYQ5-F1
#
_entry.id   AF-A0A8J3EYQ5-F1
#
_cell.length_a   1.000
_cell.length_b   1.000
_cell.length_c   1.000
_cell.angle_alpha   90.00
_cell.angle_beta   90.00
_cell.angle_gamma   90.00
#
_symmetry.space_group_name_H-M   'P 1'
#
loop_
_entity.id
_entity.type
_entity.pdbx_description
1 polymer ?
#
loop_
_entity_poly.entity_id
_entity_poly.type
_entity_poly.pdbx_seq_one_letter_code
_entity_poly.pdbx_strand_id
1 'polypeptide(L)'
;MNRFIKLVNFEINRFIKLYIGLLVLTAISQFVSIFIAKSDYLNRAEQAKYASSSKALEEFISVNGTISFHHVTNNIFFVAPIAICVALMLLYIFMIWYRDYFGKNTFIYRLFMVPTSRMTIYFAKASTILIMVLSLIAYQFILLPIEITIFENSVPSELLSKVSTVDLILNNMLFTTVLPSNFIQFLLSYGVGLVSIFAIFTVILLERSFRWKGILMGILYAAFIVIVLISPILINELVLMPNNGFSLYPNEVFYIELGLIGLITAISIMLSKYLLQNKVSV
;
A
#
# COMPACT_ATOMS: atom_id res chain seq x y z
N MET A 1 -19.15 -11.99 22.41
CA MET A 1 -18.32 -11.43 21.32
C MET A 1 -17.31 -10.45 21.91
N ASN A 2 -16.02 -10.64 21.64
CA ASN A 2 -14.93 -9.88 22.27
C ASN A 2 -15.07 -8.37 21.99
N ARG A 3 -14.91 -7.51 23.00
CA ARG A 3 -15.16 -6.04 22.88
C ARG A 3 -14.26 -5.41 21.81
N PHE A 4 -13.05 -5.94 21.65
CA PHE A 4 -12.11 -5.55 20.59
C PHE A 4 -12.68 -5.73 19.17
N ILE A 5 -13.24 -6.90 18.86
CA ILE A 5 -13.78 -7.20 17.51
C ILE A 5 -14.95 -6.26 17.18
N LYS A 6 -15.78 -5.92 18.17
CA LYS A 6 -16.85 -4.94 17.99
C LYS A 6 -16.30 -3.56 17.63
N LEU A 7 -15.20 -3.12 18.25
CA LEU A 7 -14.55 -1.84 17.96
C LEU A 7 -13.93 -1.84 16.55
N VAL A 8 -13.26 -2.93 16.16
CA VAL A 8 -12.70 -3.08 14.80
C VAL A 8 -13.82 -3.01 13.75
N ASN A 9 -14.90 -3.77 13.96
CA ASN A 9 -16.06 -3.75 13.07
C ASN A 9 -16.72 -2.37 13.02
N PHE A 10 -16.82 -1.69 14.17
CA PHE A 10 -17.33 -0.32 14.23
C PHE A 10 -16.49 0.63 13.36
N GLU A 11 -15.17 0.59 13.47
CA GLU A 11 -14.29 1.46 12.67
C GLU A 11 -14.33 1.11 11.17
N ILE A 12 -14.34 -0.18 10.81
CA ILE A 12 -14.51 -0.63 9.41
C ILE A 12 -15.80 -0.08 8.82
N ASN A 13 -16.93 -0.25 9.52
CA ASN A 13 -18.24 0.21 9.03
C ASN A 13 -18.32 1.72 8.81
N ARG A 14 -17.44 2.51 9.44
CA ARG A 14 -17.39 3.97 9.23
C ARG A 14 -16.69 4.38 7.93
N PHE A 15 -15.96 3.48 7.27
CA PHE A 15 -15.26 3.75 6.01
C PHE A 15 -15.65 2.77 4.88
N ILE A 16 -16.40 1.71 5.21
CA ILE A 16 -16.75 0.62 4.28
C ILE A 16 -17.42 1.07 2.98
N LYS A 17 -18.30 2.07 3.03
CA LYS A 17 -18.99 2.56 1.81
C LYS A 17 -18.01 3.17 0.82
N LEU A 18 -17.10 4.02 1.31
CA LEU A 18 -16.03 4.60 0.51
C LEU A 18 -15.09 3.53 0.00
N TYR A 19 -14.73 2.58 0.87
CA TYR A 19 -13.84 1.48 0.55
C TYR A 19 -14.37 0.56 -0.55
N ILE A 20 -15.64 0.13 -0.47
CA ILE A 20 -16.29 -0.65 -1.53
C ILE A 20 -16.34 0.16 -2.83
N GLY A 21 -16.63 1.46 -2.74
CA GLY A 21 -16.57 2.36 -3.89
C GLY A 21 -15.19 2.35 -4.56
N LEU A 22 -14.10 2.31 -3.79
CA LEU A 22 -12.74 2.22 -4.32
C LEU A 22 -12.47 0.88 -5.00
N LEU A 23 -12.92 -0.23 -4.43
CA LEU A 23 -12.78 -1.56 -5.06
C LEU A 23 -13.48 -1.61 -6.42
N VAL A 24 -14.74 -1.15 -6.46
CA VAL A 24 -15.55 -1.13 -7.69
C VAL A 24 -14.94 -0.19 -8.73
N LEU A 25 -14.53 1.01 -8.32
CA LEU A 25 -13.85 1.97 -9.21
C LEU A 25 -12.58 1.35 -9.80
N THR A 26 -11.82 0.61 -8.99
CA THR A 26 -10.57 -0.01 -9.40
C THR A 26 -10.80 -1.08 -10.45
N ALA A 27 -11.71 -2.03 -10.19
CA ALA A 27 -12.06 -3.02 -11.21
C ALA A 27 -12.58 -2.39 -12.50
N ILE A 28 -13.54 -1.47 -12.43
CA ILE A 28 -14.12 -0.86 -13.64
C ILE A 28 -13.01 -0.16 -14.45
N SER A 29 -12.17 0.63 -13.79
CA SER A 29 -11.12 1.39 -14.46
C SER A 29 -10.04 0.48 -15.06
N GLN A 30 -9.64 -0.59 -14.36
CA GLN A 30 -8.69 -1.57 -14.89
C GLN A 30 -9.28 -2.36 -16.08
N PHE A 31 -10.56 -2.74 -16.02
CA PHE A 31 -11.25 -3.33 -17.18
C PHE A 31 -11.32 -2.37 -18.37
N VAL A 32 -11.62 -1.08 -18.13
CA VAL A 32 -11.60 -0.05 -19.20
C VAL A 32 -10.21 0.06 -19.83
N SER A 33 -9.14 -0.05 -19.03
CA SER A 33 -7.76 -0.07 -19.54
C SER A 33 -7.53 -1.19 -20.57
N ILE A 34 -8.05 -2.40 -20.31
CA ILE A 34 -7.97 -3.54 -21.23
C ILE A 34 -8.57 -3.18 -22.58
N PHE A 35 -9.78 -2.59 -22.59
CA PHE A 35 -10.46 -2.20 -23.83
C PHE A 35 -9.69 -1.13 -24.60
N ILE A 36 -9.16 -0.12 -23.91
CA ILE A 36 -8.40 0.97 -24.54
C ILE A 36 -7.11 0.42 -25.16
N ALA A 37 -6.31 -0.31 -24.39
CA ALA A 37 -5.04 -0.86 -24.86
C ALA A 37 -5.24 -1.83 -26.04
N LYS A 38 -6.23 -2.71 -25.94
CA LYS A 38 -6.62 -3.61 -27.03
C LYS A 38 -7.05 -2.84 -28.28
N SER A 39 -7.98 -1.90 -28.13
CA SER A 39 -8.58 -1.22 -29.28
C SER A 39 -7.56 -0.35 -30.01
N ASP A 40 -6.69 0.38 -29.29
CA ASP A 40 -5.64 1.17 -29.91
C ASP A 40 -4.70 0.28 -30.75
N TYR A 41 -4.29 -0.88 -30.21
CA TYR A 41 -3.41 -1.80 -30.93
C TYR A 41 -4.09 -2.48 -32.13
N LEU A 42 -5.31 -2.99 -31.96
CA LEU A 42 -6.03 -3.67 -33.04
C LEU A 42 -6.42 -2.72 -34.17
N ASN A 43 -6.78 -1.48 -33.86
CA ASN A 43 -7.07 -0.48 -34.89
C ASN A 43 -5.82 -0.20 -35.76
N ARG A 44 -4.63 -0.16 -35.16
CA ARG A 44 -3.36 -0.02 -35.91
C ARG A 44 -3.07 -1.26 -36.75
N ALA A 45 -3.33 -2.45 -36.22
CA ALA A 45 -3.17 -3.71 -36.96
C ALA A 45 -4.11 -3.75 -38.17
N GLU A 46 -5.38 -3.38 -37.99
CA GLU A 46 -6.38 -3.34 -39.05
C GLU A 46 -6.00 -2.33 -40.15
N GLN A 47 -5.54 -1.14 -39.78
CA GLN A 47 -5.04 -0.13 -40.74
C GLN A 47 -3.85 -0.64 -41.56
N ALA A 48 -2.97 -1.43 -40.94
CA ALA A 48 -1.85 -2.08 -41.62
C ALA A 48 -2.26 -3.30 -42.47
N LYS A 49 -3.56 -3.65 -42.51
CA LYS A 49 -4.09 -4.85 -43.17
C LYS A 49 -3.34 -6.12 -42.75
N TYR A 50 -3.04 -6.26 -41.45
CA TYR A 50 -2.22 -7.35 -40.94
C TYR A 50 -2.76 -8.75 -41.35
N ALA A 51 -4.08 -8.90 -41.46
CA ALA A 51 -4.75 -10.15 -41.83
C ALA A 51 -4.76 -10.44 -43.35
N SER A 52 -4.19 -9.56 -44.19
CA SER A 52 -4.21 -9.71 -45.66
C SER A 52 -3.23 -10.74 -46.19
N SER A 53 -2.12 -11.00 -45.48
CA SER A 53 -1.13 -12.04 -45.80
C SER A 53 -0.21 -12.30 -44.62
N SER A 54 0.44 -13.47 -44.59
CA SER A 54 1.49 -13.78 -43.59
C SER A 54 2.64 -12.76 -43.61
N LYS A 55 2.99 -12.25 -44.80
CA LYS A 55 4.01 -11.22 -44.96
C LYS A 55 3.60 -9.89 -44.31
N ALA A 56 2.34 -9.48 -44.44
CA ALA A 56 1.82 -8.27 -43.81
C ALA A 56 1.76 -8.40 -42.28
N LEU A 57 1.45 -9.59 -41.76
CA LEU A 57 1.52 -9.90 -40.33
C LEU A 57 2.95 -9.76 -39.80
N GLU A 58 3.92 -10.41 -40.44
CA GLU A 58 5.33 -10.36 -40.04
C GLU A 58 5.88 -8.93 -40.09
N GLU A 59 5.55 -8.18 -41.15
CA GLU A 59 5.93 -6.77 -41.30
C GLU A 59 5.35 -5.93 -40.15
N PHE A 60 4.06 -6.10 -39.82
CA PHE A 60 3.45 -5.40 -38.70
C PHE A 60 4.12 -5.73 -37.36
N ILE A 61 4.34 -7.01 -37.07
CA ILE A 61 4.97 -7.45 -35.82
C ILE A 61 6.43 -6.94 -35.73
N SER A 62 7.15 -6.89 -36.85
CA SER A 62 8.53 -6.40 -36.87
C SER A 62 8.63 -4.91 -36.51
N VAL A 63 7.63 -4.11 -36.88
CA VAL A 63 7.61 -2.67 -36.65
C VAL A 63 6.98 -2.32 -35.30
N ASN A 64 5.86 -2.96 -34.94
CA ASN A 64 5.06 -2.59 -33.78
C ASN A 64 5.22 -3.53 -32.58
N GLY A 65 5.90 -4.66 -32.75
CA GLY A 65 5.98 -5.72 -31.75
C GLY A 65 4.66 -6.48 -31.62
N THR A 66 4.56 -7.30 -30.57
CA THR A 66 3.32 -7.98 -30.15
C THR A 66 2.68 -7.24 -28.99
N ILE A 67 1.36 -7.35 -28.85
CA ILE A 67 0.68 -6.81 -27.68
C ILE A 67 0.80 -7.78 -26.51
N SER A 68 1.10 -7.22 -25.34
CA SER A 68 1.20 -7.95 -24.08
C SER A 68 0.46 -7.19 -22.99
N PHE A 69 0.17 -7.87 -21.88
CA PHE A 69 -0.55 -7.25 -20.76
C PHE A 69 0.22 -6.07 -20.13
N HIS A 70 1.54 -5.95 -20.36
CA HIS A 70 2.30 -4.76 -19.99
C HIS A 70 1.74 -3.46 -20.59
N HIS A 71 1.13 -3.52 -21.78
CA HIS A 71 0.48 -2.35 -22.38
C HIS A 71 -0.76 -1.92 -21.60
N VAL A 72 -1.47 -2.87 -20.98
CA VAL A 72 -2.63 -2.60 -20.12
C VAL A 72 -2.17 -1.97 -18.81
N THR A 73 -1.11 -2.50 -18.19
CA THR A 73 -0.64 -2.05 -16.87
C THR A 73 0.07 -0.71 -16.91
N ASN A 74 0.64 -0.32 -18.06
CA ASN A 74 1.24 1.00 -18.27
C ASN A 74 0.22 2.10 -18.59
N ASN A 75 -1.05 1.75 -18.80
CA ASN A 75 -2.09 2.72 -19.08
C ASN A 75 -2.56 3.41 -17.80
N ILE A 76 -2.80 4.72 -17.89
CA ILE A 76 -3.24 5.54 -16.75
C ILE A 76 -4.54 5.02 -16.11
N PHE A 77 -5.47 4.47 -16.87
CA PHE A 77 -6.71 3.90 -16.34
C PHE A 77 -6.47 2.66 -15.48
N PHE A 78 -5.34 1.98 -15.64
CA PHE A 78 -4.93 0.88 -14.77
C PHE A 78 -4.25 1.39 -13.50
N VAL A 79 -3.33 2.34 -13.63
CA VAL A 79 -2.47 2.82 -12.53
C VAL A 79 -3.19 3.79 -11.59
N ALA A 80 -3.96 4.74 -12.14
CA ALA A 80 -4.63 5.78 -11.38
C ALA A 80 -5.53 5.26 -10.24
N PRO A 81 -6.43 4.27 -10.45
CA PRO A 81 -7.28 3.78 -9.35
C PRO A 81 -6.47 3.16 -8.20
N ILE A 82 -5.37 2.45 -8.50
CA ILE A 82 -4.48 1.87 -7.49
C ILE A 82 -3.81 3.00 -6.68
N ALA A 83 -3.29 4.01 -7.36
CA ALA A 83 -2.68 5.18 -6.72
C ALA A 83 -3.69 5.94 -5.84
N ILE A 84 -4.94 6.09 -6.29
CA ILE A 84 -6.03 6.69 -5.51
C ILE A 84 -6.32 5.87 -4.24
N CYS A 85 -6.36 4.53 -4.35
CA CYS A 85 -6.53 3.66 -3.18
C CYS A 85 -5.40 3.87 -2.16
N VAL A 86 -4.15 3.86 -2.61
CA VAL A 86 -2.98 4.08 -1.74
C VAL A 86 -3.05 5.45 -1.07
N ALA A 87 -3.29 6.51 -1.83
CA ALA A 87 -3.38 7.88 -1.32
C ALA A 87 -4.50 8.04 -0.29
N LEU A 88 -5.69 7.49 -0.55
CA LEU A 88 -6.81 7.54 0.38
C LEU A 88 -6.57 6.72 1.65
N MET A 89 -5.89 5.57 1.53
CA MET A 89 -5.51 4.79 2.72
C MET A 89 -4.50 5.54 3.58
N LEU A 90 -3.51 6.21 2.99
CA LEU A 90 -2.55 7.04 3.73
C LEU A 90 -3.26 8.21 4.44
N LEU A 91 -4.18 8.91 3.76
CA LEU A 91 -4.99 9.96 4.37
C LEU A 91 -5.89 9.40 5.49
N TYR A 92 -6.41 8.18 5.33
CA TYR A 92 -7.28 7.55 6.30
C TYR A 92 -6.58 7.27 7.64
N ILE A 93 -5.26 7.00 7.63
CA ILE A 93 -4.45 6.82 8.87
C ILE A 93 -4.58 8.05 9.79
N PHE A 94 -4.63 9.25 9.22
CA PHE A 94 -4.84 10.48 9.99
C PHE A 94 -6.33 10.66 10.33
N MET A 95 -7.20 10.52 9.34
CA MET A 95 -8.63 10.77 9.48
C MET A 95 -9.31 9.90 10.54
N ILE A 96 -8.84 8.66 10.77
CA ILE A 96 -9.40 7.76 11.78
C ILE A 96 -9.31 8.33 13.20
N TRP A 97 -8.32 9.20 13.46
CA TRP A 97 -8.18 9.91 14.73
C TRP A 97 -8.81 11.30 14.69
N TYR A 98 -8.45 12.15 13.72
CA TYR A 98 -8.92 13.54 13.69
C TYR A 98 -10.44 13.66 13.60
N ARG A 99 -11.11 12.75 12.89
CA ARG A 99 -12.57 12.73 12.81
C ARG A 99 -13.23 12.57 14.18
N ASP A 100 -12.60 11.83 15.10
CA ASP A 100 -13.16 11.58 16.43
C ASP A 100 -12.96 12.75 17.39
N TYR A 101 -11.96 13.60 17.11
CA TYR A 101 -11.71 14.86 17.82
C TYR A 101 -12.51 16.04 17.26
N PHE A 102 -13.19 15.89 16.13
CA PHE A 102 -13.92 16.98 15.48
C PHE A 102 -15.31 17.21 16.11
N GLY A 103 -15.62 18.45 16.51
CA GLY A 103 -16.94 18.88 17.00
C GLY A 103 -17.00 19.30 18.48
N LYS A 104 -18.08 19.98 18.90
CA LYS A 104 -18.27 20.50 20.27
C LYS A 104 -18.47 19.40 21.33
N ASN A 105 -19.07 18.27 20.94
CA ASN A 105 -19.22 17.06 21.76
C ASN A 105 -18.37 15.93 21.14
N THR A 106 -17.06 15.95 21.38
CA THR A 106 -16.13 15.07 20.67
C THR A 106 -16.48 13.59 20.92
N PHE A 107 -16.55 12.83 19.83
CA PHE A 107 -16.90 11.41 19.87
C PHE A 107 -15.87 10.59 20.67
N ILE A 108 -14.61 11.03 20.66
CA ILE A 108 -13.50 10.40 21.37
C ILE A 108 -13.73 10.28 22.88
N TYR A 109 -14.39 11.25 23.52
CA TYR A 109 -14.66 11.18 24.96
C TYR A 109 -15.64 10.07 25.31
N ARG A 110 -16.69 9.90 24.50
CA ARG A 110 -17.61 8.76 24.64
C ARG A 110 -16.89 7.44 24.39
N LEU A 111 -15.99 7.41 23.42
CA LEU A 111 -15.21 6.22 23.09
C LEU A 111 -14.28 5.82 24.27
N PHE A 112 -13.63 6.79 24.92
CA PHE A 112 -12.79 6.56 26.11
C PHE A 112 -13.56 6.27 27.40
N MET A 113 -14.86 6.57 27.45
CA MET A 113 -15.75 6.20 28.57
C MET A 113 -16.31 4.77 28.45
N VAL A 114 -16.19 4.12 27.28
CA VAL A 114 -16.52 2.70 27.14
C VAL A 114 -15.69 1.91 28.17
N PRO A 115 -16.27 0.91 28.88
CA PRO A 115 -15.55 0.12 29.89
C PRO A 115 -14.55 -0.85 29.26
N THR A 116 -13.59 -0.32 28.51
CA THR A 116 -12.51 -1.00 27.80
C THR A 116 -11.25 -0.19 27.96
N SER A 117 -10.08 -0.84 27.92
CA SER A 117 -8.82 -0.09 27.97
C SER A 117 -8.71 0.86 26.78
N ARG A 118 -8.15 2.06 26.99
CA ARG A 118 -7.87 3.02 25.91
C ARG A 118 -6.97 2.41 24.83
N MET A 119 -6.10 1.47 25.21
CA MET A 119 -5.27 0.70 24.28
C MET A 119 -6.07 -0.24 23.39
N THR A 120 -7.21 -0.77 23.83
CA THR A 120 -8.08 -1.59 22.99
C THR A 120 -8.63 -0.78 21.81
N ILE A 121 -8.93 0.51 22.03
CA ILE A 121 -9.38 1.44 20.97
C ILE A 121 -8.22 1.74 20.02
N TYR A 122 -7.04 2.01 20.57
CA TYR A 122 -5.81 2.23 19.78
C TYR A 122 -5.51 1.06 18.83
N PHE A 123 -5.49 -0.17 19.36
CA PHE A 123 -5.27 -1.35 18.55
C PHE A 123 -6.41 -1.61 17.57
N ALA A 124 -7.67 -1.33 17.95
CA ALA A 124 -8.79 -1.51 17.03
C ALA A 124 -8.63 -0.64 15.78
N LYS A 125 -8.24 0.63 15.94
CA LYS A 125 -7.96 1.54 14.83
C LYS A 125 -6.80 1.07 13.96
N ALA A 126 -5.70 0.64 14.57
CA ALA A 126 -4.53 0.12 13.84
C ALA A 126 -4.90 -1.15 13.04
N SER A 127 -5.61 -2.09 13.66
CA SER A 127 -6.09 -3.31 13.00
C SER A 127 -7.07 -3.01 11.88
N THR A 128 -7.96 -2.01 12.02
CA THR A 128 -8.83 -1.59 10.92
C THR A 128 -8.03 -1.16 9.70
N ILE A 129 -7.03 -0.29 9.86
CA ILE A 129 -6.19 0.14 8.73
C ILE A 129 -5.48 -1.07 8.11
N LEU A 130 -4.88 -1.93 8.94
CA LEU A 130 -4.13 -3.09 8.48
C LEU A 130 -5.03 -4.06 7.69
N ILE A 131 -6.21 -4.40 8.19
CA ILE A 131 -7.18 -5.27 7.50
C ILE A 131 -7.60 -4.66 6.16
N MET A 132 -7.83 -3.35 6.12
CA MET A 132 -8.22 -2.67 4.89
C MET A 132 -7.08 -2.67 3.86
N VAL A 133 -5.83 -2.37 4.26
CA VAL A 133 -4.68 -2.45 3.35
C VAL A 133 -4.47 -3.89 2.85
N LEU A 134 -4.46 -4.88 3.75
CA LEU A 134 -4.28 -6.29 3.37
C LEU A 134 -5.40 -6.80 2.45
N SER A 135 -6.63 -6.33 2.62
CA SER A 135 -7.73 -6.72 1.73
C SER A 135 -7.63 -6.06 0.35
N LEU A 136 -7.07 -4.85 0.20
CA LEU A 136 -6.76 -4.27 -1.12
C LEU A 136 -5.74 -5.13 -1.88
N ILE A 137 -4.72 -5.60 -1.16
CA ILE A 137 -3.67 -6.45 -1.73
C ILE A 137 -4.25 -7.79 -2.16
N ALA A 138 -5.02 -8.44 -1.28
CA ALA A 138 -5.72 -9.67 -1.59
C ALA A 138 -6.67 -9.49 -2.79
N TYR A 139 -7.36 -8.36 -2.87
CA TYR A 139 -8.22 -8.02 -4.00
C TYR A 139 -7.44 -7.94 -5.32
N GLN A 140 -6.28 -7.27 -5.33
CA GLN A 140 -5.42 -7.20 -6.52
C GLN A 140 -4.88 -8.58 -6.93
N PHE A 141 -4.50 -9.43 -5.97
CA PHE A 141 -4.07 -10.81 -6.26
C PHE A 141 -5.17 -11.65 -6.93
N ILE A 142 -6.44 -11.38 -6.64
CA ILE A 142 -7.58 -12.07 -7.26
C ILE A 142 -7.92 -11.46 -8.62
N LEU A 143 -7.91 -10.12 -8.72
CA LEU A 143 -8.37 -9.41 -9.91
C LEU A 143 -7.37 -9.53 -11.08
N LEU A 144 -6.08 -9.43 -10.81
CA LEU A 144 -5.02 -9.44 -11.83
C LEU A 144 -5.03 -10.70 -12.73
N PRO A 145 -5.10 -11.95 -12.22
CA PRO A 145 -5.18 -13.13 -13.09
C PRO A 145 -6.47 -13.18 -13.92
N ILE A 146 -7.57 -12.66 -13.40
CA ILE A 146 -8.85 -12.56 -14.13
C ILE A 146 -8.70 -11.60 -15.31
N GLU A 147 -8.09 -10.45 -15.09
CA GLU A 147 -7.84 -9.44 -16.11
C GLU A 147 -6.89 -9.92 -17.21
N ILE A 148 -5.79 -10.61 -16.84
CA ILE A 148 -4.88 -11.24 -17.81
C ILE A 148 -5.66 -12.24 -18.66
N THR A 149 -6.43 -13.14 -18.05
CA THR A 149 -7.19 -14.16 -18.76
C THR A 149 -8.18 -13.52 -19.74
N ILE A 150 -8.87 -12.46 -19.33
CA ILE A 150 -9.82 -11.74 -20.19
C ILE A 150 -9.09 -11.04 -21.34
N PHE A 151 -7.95 -10.41 -21.10
CA PHE A 151 -7.15 -9.77 -22.12
C PHE A 151 -6.62 -10.78 -23.15
N GLU A 152 -6.01 -11.87 -22.70
CA GLU A 152 -5.44 -12.91 -23.57
C GLU A 152 -6.50 -13.57 -24.45
N ASN A 153 -7.70 -13.81 -23.90
CA ASN A 153 -8.82 -14.35 -24.68
C ASN A 153 -9.45 -13.34 -25.65
N SER A 154 -9.19 -12.04 -25.45
CA SER A 154 -9.77 -10.97 -26.24
C SER A 154 -8.92 -10.56 -27.45
N VAL A 155 -7.67 -11.04 -27.54
CA VAL A 155 -6.70 -10.66 -28.58
C VAL A 155 -6.38 -11.87 -29.46
N PRO A 156 -6.27 -11.72 -30.80
CA PRO A 156 -5.84 -12.80 -31.68
C PRO A 156 -4.48 -13.37 -31.29
N SER A 157 -4.34 -14.70 -31.31
CA SER A 157 -3.12 -15.37 -30.82
C SER A 157 -1.88 -15.03 -31.64
N GLU A 158 -2.01 -14.63 -32.92
CA GLU A 158 -0.85 -14.26 -33.73
C GLU A 158 -0.22 -12.94 -33.30
N LEU A 159 -0.99 -12.07 -32.65
CA LEU A 159 -0.56 -10.74 -32.22
C LEU A 159 -0.21 -10.69 -30.73
N LEU A 160 -0.51 -11.76 -29.99
CA LEU A 160 -0.43 -11.82 -28.54
C LEU A 160 0.92 -12.37 -28.06
N SER A 161 1.59 -11.62 -27.19
CA SER A 161 2.63 -12.16 -26.30
C SER A 161 2.02 -12.42 -24.94
N LYS A 162 1.89 -13.70 -24.59
CA LYS A 162 1.39 -14.13 -23.28
C LYS A 162 2.34 -13.70 -22.17
N VAL A 163 1.78 -13.36 -21.02
CA VAL A 163 2.55 -12.95 -19.85
C VAL A 163 1.96 -13.61 -18.62
N SER A 164 2.81 -14.25 -17.81
CA SER A 164 2.32 -14.84 -16.56
C SER A 164 2.08 -13.76 -15.50
N THR A 165 1.14 -14.03 -14.59
CA THR A 165 0.90 -13.21 -13.39
C THR A 165 2.19 -13.00 -12.59
N VAL A 166 3.04 -14.03 -12.51
CA VAL A 166 4.30 -13.98 -11.77
C VAL A 166 5.29 -13.04 -12.45
N ASP A 167 5.44 -13.13 -13.76
CA ASP A 167 6.34 -12.26 -14.52
C ASP A 167 5.94 -10.78 -14.39
N LEU A 168 4.63 -10.48 -14.38
CA LEU A 168 4.14 -9.12 -14.17
C LEU A 168 4.47 -8.60 -12.77
N ILE A 169 4.26 -9.40 -11.73
CA ILE A 169 4.54 -8.99 -10.35
C ILE A 169 6.04 -8.73 -10.15
N LEU A 170 6.90 -9.53 -10.80
CA LEU A 170 8.36 -9.43 -10.68
C LEU A 170 8.96 -8.29 -11.50
N ASN A 171 8.42 -8.00 -12.68
CA ASN A 171 9.07 -7.12 -13.65
C ASN A 171 8.35 -5.77 -13.83
N ASN A 172 7.16 -5.58 -13.26
CA ASN A 172 6.45 -4.31 -13.36
C ASN A 172 6.69 -3.43 -12.13
N MET A 173 7.23 -2.23 -12.34
CA MET A 173 7.56 -1.26 -11.28
C MET A 173 6.40 -0.96 -10.31
N LEU A 174 5.16 -0.90 -10.82
CA LEU A 174 3.98 -0.66 -10.00
C LEU A 174 3.76 -1.84 -9.04
N PHE A 175 3.75 -3.05 -9.58
CA PHE A 175 3.53 -4.24 -8.78
C PHE A 175 4.69 -4.53 -7.85
N THR A 176 5.94 -4.39 -8.25
CA THR A 176 7.09 -4.60 -7.34
C THR A 176 7.04 -3.68 -6.11
N THR A 177 6.38 -2.52 -6.21
CA THR A 177 6.20 -1.57 -5.11
C THR A 177 4.98 -1.89 -4.24
N VAL A 178 3.84 -2.23 -4.87
CA VAL A 178 2.54 -2.37 -4.19
C VAL A 178 2.23 -3.81 -3.79
N LEU A 179 2.65 -4.79 -4.61
CA LEU A 179 2.47 -6.22 -4.44
C LEU A 179 3.82 -6.88 -4.17
N PRO A 180 4.05 -7.45 -2.98
CA PRO A 180 5.33 -8.09 -2.71
C PRO A 180 5.49 -9.34 -3.58
N SER A 181 6.67 -9.48 -4.16
CA SER A 181 7.02 -10.63 -4.99
C SER A 181 7.22 -11.92 -4.18
N ASN A 182 7.62 -11.78 -2.91
CA ASN A 182 7.91 -12.89 -2.03
C ASN A 182 7.59 -12.55 -0.57
N PHE A 183 7.64 -13.56 0.30
CA PHE A 183 7.29 -13.42 1.71
C PHE A 183 8.22 -12.47 2.49
N ILE A 184 9.52 -12.43 2.14
CA ILE A 184 10.50 -11.54 2.77
C ILE A 184 10.15 -10.08 2.46
N GLN A 185 9.90 -9.78 1.19
CA GLN A 185 9.50 -8.44 0.75
C GLN A 185 8.15 -8.04 1.36
N PHE A 186 7.20 -8.97 1.46
CA PHE A 186 5.93 -8.74 2.17
C PHE A 186 6.19 -8.30 3.62
N LEU A 187 7.04 -9.02 4.33
CA LEU A 187 7.32 -8.76 5.74
C LEU A 187 8.02 -7.41 5.95
N LEU A 188 8.97 -7.06 5.08
CA LEU A 188 9.65 -5.76 5.13
C LEU A 188 8.70 -4.61 4.76
N SER A 189 8.08 -4.64 3.58
CA SER A 189 7.26 -3.54 3.09
C SER A 189 6.06 -3.26 4.00
N TYR A 190 5.33 -4.29 4.43
CA TYR A 190 4.19 -4.10 5.33
C TYR A 190 4.59 -4.00 6.80
N GLY A 191 5.76 -4.51 7.19
CA GLY A 191 6.37 -4.23 8.50
C GLY A 191 6.68 -2.74 8.66
N VAL A 192 7.29 -2.12 7.66
CA VAL A 192 7.50 -0.65 7.60
C VAL A 192 6.15 0.09 7.59
N GLY A 193 5.17 -0.42 6.85
CA GLY A 193 3.80 0.12 6.88
C GLY A 193 3.17 0.10 8.28
N LEU A 194 3.33 -1.00 9.01
CA LEU A 194 2.85 -1.17 10.38
C LEU A 194 3.56 -0.21 11.36
N VAL A 195 4.89 -0.09 11.26
CA VAL A 195 5.67 0.91 12.03
C VAL A 195 5.16 2.31 11.74
N SER A 196 4.91 2.62 10.47
CA SER A 196 4.42 3.93 10.03
C SER A 196 3.04 4.24 10.64
N ILE A 197 2.12 3.28 10.69
CA ILE A 197 0.80 3.44 11.34
C ILE A 197 0.99 3.79 12.81
N PHE A 198 1.79 3.03 13.55
CA PHE A 198 2.00 3.28 14.98
C PHE A 198 2.75 4.59 15.22
N ALA A 199 3.75 4.91 14.40
CA ALA A 199 4.48 6.17 14.47
C ALA A 199 3.55 7.37 14.26
N ILE A 200 2.71 7.34 13.23
CA ILE A 200 1.71 8.39 12.96
C ILE A 200 0.73 8.50 14.14
N PHE A 201 0.26 7.38 14.68
CA PHE A 201 -0.62 7.41 15.86
C PHE A 201 0.08 8.06 17.07
N THR A 202 1.35 7.76 17.29
CA THR A 202 2.15 8.40 18.34
C THR A 202 2.30 9.92 18.09
N VAL A 203 2.58 10.34 16.85
CA VAL A 203 2.65 11.76 16.46
C VAL A 203 1.34 12.49 16.74
N ILE A 204 0.21 11.90 16.33
CA ILE A 204 -1.12 12.48 16.57
C ILE A 204 -1.39 12.60 18.08
N LEU A 205 -1.03 11.59 18.87
CA LEU A 205 -1.20 11.62 20.32
C LEU A 205 -0.28 12.66 20.99
N LEU A 206 0.94 12.86 20.48
CA LEU A 206 1.85 13.90 20.94
C LEU A 206 1.29 15.31 20.68
N GLU A 207 0.81 15.57 19.46
CA GLU A 207 0.08 16.80 19.12
C GLU A 207 -1.05 17.03 20.11
N ARG A 208 -1.89 16.02 20.36
CA ARG A 208 -3.06 16.16 21.23
C ARG A 208 -2.70 16.36 22.70
N SER A 209 -1.59 15.77 23.15
CA SER A 209 -1.14 15.88 24.53
C SER A 209 -0.44 17.21 24.85
N PHE A 210 0.29 17.78 23.89
CA PHE A 210 1.16 18.95 24.11
C PHE A 210 0.91 20.13 23.16
N ARG A 211 -0.15 20.07 22.34
CA ARG A 211 -0.55 21.10 21.36
C ARG A 211 0.62 21.47 20.44
N TRP A 212 0.99 22.75 20.36
CA TRP A 212 2.09 23.25 19.53
C TRP A 212 3.44 22.59 19.81
N LYS A 213 3.80 22.37 21.08
CA LYS A 213 5.03 21.64 21.44
C LYS A 213 4.96 20.18 21.01
N GLY A 214 3.75 19.61 20.99
CA GLY A 214 3.46 18.26 20.52
C GLY A 214 3.71 18.09 19.02
N ILE A 215 3.37 19.09 18.20
CA ILE A 215 3.65 19.07 16.75
C ILE A 215 5.16 18.96 16.51
N LEU A 216 5.95 19.82 17.16
CA LEU A 216 7.40 19.80 17.02
C LEU A 216 8.00 18.46 17.47
N MET A 217 7.59 17.95 18.63
CA MET A 217 8.02 16.64 19.13
C MET A 217 7.61 15.51 18.18
N GLY A 218 6.42 15.58 17.58
CA GLY A 218 5.94 14.61 16.61
C GLY A 218 6.76 14.61 15.32
N ILE A 219 7.10 15.78 14.78
CA ILE A 219 7.97 15.89 13.60
C ILE A 219 9.36 15.32 13.88
N LEU A 220 9.97 15.67 15.02
CA LEU A 220 11.27 15.14 15.42
C LEU A 220 11.22 13.63 15.60
N TYR A 221 10.16 13.11 16.20
CA TYR A 221 9.94 11.66 16.37
C TYR A 221 9.81 10.93 15.03
N ALA A 222 9.01 11.46 14.10
CA ALA A 222 8.85 10.89 12.77
C ALA A 222 10.16 10.91 11.98
N ALA A 223 10.89 12.04 12.01
CA ALA A 223 12.19 12.16 11.37
C ALA A 223 13.20 11.16 11.94
N PHE A 224 13.23 11.00 13.27
CA PHE A 224 14.08 10.02 13.94
C PHE A 224 13.79 8.59 13.48
N ILE A 225 12.51 8.20 13.40
CA ILE A 225 12.13 6.87 12.91
C ILE A 225 12.60 6.63 11.48
N VAL A 226 12.41 7.60 10.58
CA VAL A 226 12.86 7.49 9.18
C VAL A 226 14.38 7.32 9.11
N ILE A 227 15.13 8.12 9.87
CA ILE A 227 16.60 8.01 9.93
C ILE A 227 17.02 6.62 10.43
N VAL A 228 16.39 6.13 11.51
CA VAL A 228 16.73 4.82 12.08
C VAL A 228 16.41 3.70 11.10
N LEU A 229 15.27 3.73 10.42
CA LEU A 229 14.89 2.70 9.44
C LEU A 229 15.82 2.67 8.22
N ILE A 230 16.28 3.82 7.75
CA ILE A 230 17.19 3.90 6.58
C ILE A 230 18.66 3.69 7.01
N SER A 231 18.97 3.76 8.30
CA SER A 231 20.34 3.67 8.82
C SER A 231 21.13 2.42 8.40
N PRO A 232 20.57 1.19 8.30
CA PRO A 232 21.35 0.02 7.88
C PRO A 232 21.90 0.18 6.46
N ILE A 233 21.11 0.77 5.56
CA ILE A 233 21.49 1.03 4.16
C ILE A 233 22.56 2.13 4.13
N LEU A 234 22.35 3.24 4.85
CA LEU A 234 23.32 4.34 4.90
C LEU A 234 24.67 3.92 5.48
N ILE A 235 24.67 3.11 6.54
CA ILE A 235 25.90 2.59 7.15
C ILE A 235 26.64 1.68 6.17
N ASN A 236 25.92 0.82 5.45
CA ASN A 236 26.52 -0.07 4.47
C ASN A 236 27.18 0.70 3.32
N GLU A 237 26.46 1.65 2.72
CA GLU A 237 26.92 2.39 1.54
C GLU A 237 27.95 3.49 1.85
N LEU A 238 27.78 4.23 2.96
CA LEU A 238 28.60 5.42 3.25
C LEU A 238 29.80 5.14 4.16
N VAL A 239 29.74 4.08 4.97
CA VAL A 239 30.77 3.81 5.99
C VAL A 239 31.51 2.51 5.71
N LEU A 240 30.81 1.41 5.52
CA LEU A 240 31.43 0.08 5.44
C LEU A 240 32.07 -0.19 4.07
N MET A 241 31.33 0.05 2.99
CA MET A 241 31.84 -0.14 1.62
C MET A 241 33.06 0.73 1.30
N PRO A 242 33.06 2.06 1.56
CA PRO A 242 34.17 2.92 1.15
C PRO A 242 35.43 2.76 2.01
N ASN A 243 35.28 2.53 3.32
CA ASN A 243 36.43 2.54 4.24
C ASN A 243 37.08 1.17 4.42
N ASN A 244 36.30 0.08 4.36
CA ASN A 244 36.80 -1.25 4.76
C ASN A 244 36.63 -2.32 3.67
N GLY A 245 35.99 -2.00 2.53
CA GLY A 245 35.63 -2.99 1.50
C GLY A 245 34.67 -4.09 2.00
N PHE A 246 34.10 -3.91 3.20
CA PHE A 246 33.17 -4.83 3.83
C PHE A 246 31.75 -4.38 3.51
N SER A 247 30.90 -5.29 3.05
CA SER A 247 29.47 -5.03 2.84
C SER A 247 28.69 -6.01 3.70
N LEU A 248 27.65 -5.51 4.36
CA LEU A 248 26.65 -6.38 4.99
C LEU A 248 26.02 -7.27 3.91
N TYR A 249 25.80 -8.53 4.25
CA TYR A 249 25.04 -9.43 3.39
C TYR A 249 23.56 -9.00 3.38
N PRO A 250 22.84 -9.18 2.26
CA PRO A 250 21.42 -8.82 2.19
C PRO A 250 20.56 -9.43 3.32
N ASN A 251 20.89 -10.66 3.73
CA ASN A 251 20.20 -11.33 4.84
C ASN A 251 20.50 -10.68 6.20
N GLU A 252 21.70 -10.14 6.43
CA GLU A 252 22.05 -9.43 7.66
C GLU A 252 21.29 -8.11 7.76
N VAL A 253 21.24 -7.35 6.65
CA VAL A 253 20.44 -6.12 6.56
C VAL A 253 18.97 -6.41 6.86
N PHE A 254 18.43 -7.49 6.28
CA PHE A 254 17.07 -7.94 6.55
C PHE A 254 16.80 -8.20 8.05
N TYR A 255 17.68 -8.94 8.75
CA TYR A 255 17.48 -9.22 10.17
C TYR A 255 17.60 -7.96 11.03
N ILE A 256 18.50 -7.03 10.67
CA ILE A 256 18.64 -5.74 11.35
C ILE A 256 17.37 -4.91 11.18
N GLU A 257 16.87 -4.77 9.95
CA GLU A 257 15.62 -4.04 9.65
C GLU A 257 14.43 -4.62 10.41
N LEU A 258 14.31 -5.96 10.43
CA LEU A 258 13.24 -6.63 11.16
C LEU A 258 13.32 -6.39 12.68
N GLY A 259 14.54 -6.39 13.24
CA GLY A 259 14.79 -6.02 14.64
C GLY A 259 14.39 -4.57 14.94
N LEU A 260 14.77 -3.63 14.06
CA LEU A 260 14.42 -2.21 14.18
C LEU A 260 12.91 -1.98 14.08
N ILE A 261 12.24 -2.66 13.14
CA ILE A 261 10.78 -2.64 12.99
C ILE A 261 10.10 -3.05 14.31
N GLY A 262 10.54 -4.16 14.91
CA GLY A 262 10.01 -4.64 16.18
C GLY A 262 10.25 -3.66 17.33
N LEU A 263 11.48 -3.14 17.45
CA LEU A 263 11.89 -2.21 18.50
C LEU A 263 11.11 -0.89 18.41
N ILE A 264 11.06 -0.26 17.24
CA ILE A 264 10.35 1.01 17.02
C ILE A 264 8.85 0.84 17.28
N THR A 265 8.28 -0.28 16.85
CA THR A 265 6.87 -0.60 17.13
C THR A 265 6.62 -0.68 18.63
N ALA A 266 7.47 -1.40 19.38
CA ALA A 266 7.34 -1.51 20.83
C ALA A 266 7.44 -0.15 21.53
N ILE A 267 8.43 0.67 21.17
CA ILE A 267 8.60 2.03 21.71
C ILE A 267 7.38 2.90 21.39
N SER A 268 6.91 2.88 20.14
CA SER A 268 5.73 3.65 19.70
C SER A 268 4.49 3.28 20.53
N ILE A 269 4.25 1.98 20.73
CA ILE A 269 3.13 1.47 21.52
C ILE A 269 3.28 1.89 23.00
N MET A 270 4.47 1.76 23.59
CA MET A 270 4.72 2.15 24.97
C MET A 270 4.51 3.65 25.20
N LEU A 271 5.03 4.48 24.29
CA LEU A 271 4.86 5.93 24.32
C LEU A 271 3.38 6.31 24.14
N SER A 272 2.69 5.71 23.17
CA SER A 272 1.25 5.92 22.97
C SER A 272 0.42 5.50 24.19
N LYS A 273 0.76 4.38 24.84
CA LYS A 273 0.12 3.95 26.09
C LYS A 273 0.31 4.98 27.20
N TYR A 274 1.54 5.47 27.40
CA TYR A 274 1.83 6.50 28.39
C TYR A 274 1.02 7.78 28.13
N LEU A 275 0.99 8.26 26.87
CA LEU A 275 0.24 9.45 26.48
C LEU A 275 -1.26 9.28 26.72
N LEU A 276 -1.83 8.15 26.30
CA LEU A 276 -3.25 7.85 26.46
C LEU A 276 -3.67 7.72 27.93
N GLN A 277 -2.79 7.25 28.82
CA GLN A 277 -3.11 7.08 30.24
C GLN A 277 -2.91 8.37 31.04
N ASN A 278 -1.84 9.13 30.77
CA ASN A 278 -1.38 10.18 31.67
C ASN A 278 -1.57 11.60 31.14
N LYS A 279 -1.76 11.80 29.83
CA LYS A 279 -1.71 13.12 29.20
C LYS A 279 -2.92 13.47 28.35
N VAL A 280 -3.58 12.48 27.75
CA VAL A 280 -4.85 12.71 27.07
C VAL A 280 -5.95 12.88 28.13
N SER A 281 -6.17 14.13 28.55
CA SER A 281 -7.31 14.52 29.39
C SER A 281 -8.60 14.40 28.57
N VAL A 282 -9.58 13.70 29.15
CA VAL A 282 -10.98 13.76 28.72
C VAL A 282 -11.53 15.15 29.06
#